data_AF-A0A6A6DLF1-F1
#
_entry.id   AF-A0A6A6DLF1-F1
#
_cell.length_a   1.000
_cell.length_b   1.000
_cell.length_c   1.000
_cell.angle_alpha   90.00
_cell.angle_beta   90.00
_cell.angle_gamma   90.00
#
_symmetry.space_group_name_H-M   'P 1'
#
loop_
_entity.id
_entity.type
_entity.pdbx_description
1 polymer ?
#
loop_
_entity_poly.entity_id
_entity_poly.type
_entity_poly.pdbx_seq_one_letter_code
_entity_poly.pdbx_strand_id
1 'polypeptide(L)' 'MPLLNLANELLYCISENLKSERDINAFAQANRRLYCLLNTYIYRYNIQQSGSSALLWAAQHG' A
#
# COMPACT_ATOMS: atom_id res chain seq x y z
N MET A 1 -12.76 -7.80 -13.20
CA MET A 1 -11.28 -7.83 -13.14
C MET A 1 -10.83 -9.08 -12.39
N PRO A 2 -10.19 -10.08 -13.05
CA PRO A 2 -9.82 -11.36 -12.42
C PRO A 2 -8.85 -11.22 -11.25
N LEU A 3 -7.96 -10.23 -11.29
CA LEU A 3 -7.01 -9.93 -10.20
C LEU A 3 -7.71 -9.66 -8.87
N LEU A 4 -8.86 -8.98 -8.93
CA LEU A 4 -9.63 -8.70 -7.72
C LEU A 4 -10.25 -9.98 -7.15
N ASN A 5 -10.40 -11.08 -7.89
CA ASN A 5 -10.97 -12.31 -7.33
C ASN A 5 -9.96 -13.13 -6.50
N LEU A 6 -8.70 -12.72 -6.45
CA LEU A 6 -7.69 -13.36 -5.63
C LEU A 6 -7.98 -13.20 -4.14
N ALA A 7 -7.46 -14.15 -3.35
CA ALA A 7 -7.45 -14.07 -1.90
C ALA A 7 -6.60 -12.88 -1.43
N ASN A 8 -6.91 -12.36 -0.24
CA ASN A 8 -6.24 -11.16 0.28
C ASN A 8 -4.75 -11.39 0.51
N GLU A 9 -4.37 -12.60 0.91
CA GLU A 9 -2.99 -13.03 1.11
C GLU A 9 -2.18 -12.93 -0.18
N LEU A 10 -2.77 -13.31 -1.32
CA LEU A 10 -2.11 -13.20 -2.62
C LEU A 10 -1.95 -11.74 -3.04
N LEU A 11 -2.94 -10.89 -2.76
CA LEU A 11 -2.85 -9.45 -3.02
C LEU A 11 -1.77 -8.78 -2.15
N TYR A 12 -1.59 -9.24 -0.90
CA TYR A 12 -0.47 -8.82 -0.07
C TYR A 12 0.87 -9.30 -0.61
N CYS A 13 0.99 -10.58 -0.99
CA CYS A 13 2.23 -11.10 -1.59
C CYS A 13 2.62 -10.33 -2.86
N ILE A 14 1.66 -9.94 -3.70
CA ILE A 14 1.93 -9.09 -4.87
C ILE A 14 2.49 -7.74 -4.40
N SER A 15 1.85 -7.13 -3.40
CA SER A 15 2.25 -5.82 -2.86
C SER A 15 3.65 -5.85 -2.23
N GLU A 16 4.01 -6.92 -1.52
CA GLU A 16 5.35 -7.12 -0.95
C GLU A 16 6.45 -7.25 -2.02
N ASN A 17 6.09 -7.72 -3.22
CA ASN A 17 7.02 -7.80 -4.34
C ASN A 17 7.17 -6.47 -5.10
N LEU A 18 6.30 -5.48 -4.84
CA LEU A 18 6.45 -4.11 -5.36
C LEU A 18 7.49 -3.39 -4.50
N LYS A 19 8.74 -3.35 -4.97
CA LYS A 19 9.93 -2.84 -4.25
C LYS A 19 9.93 -1.35 -3.92
N SER A 20 8.85 -0.64 -4.21
CA SER A 20 8.74 0.81 -4.09
C SER A 20 7.40 1.18 -3.45
N GLU A 21 7.45 2.02 -2.41
CA GLU A 21 6.25 2.56 -1.76
C GLU A 21 5.32 3.26 -2.76
N ARG A 22 5.89 3.90 -3.79
CA ARG A 22 5.13 4.53 -4.87
C ARG A 22 4.31 3.51 -5.68
N ASP A 23 4.90 2.37 -5.98
CA ASP A 23 4.25 1.32 -6.80
C ASP A 23 3.16 0.62 -5.98
N ILE A 24 3.42 0.37 -4.69
CA ILE A 24 2.41 -0.15 -3.75
C ILE A 24 1.23 0.82 -3.66
N ASN A 25 1.49 2.12 -3.54
CA ASN A 25 0.46 3.14 -3.47
C ASN A 25 -0.35 3.23 -4.78
N ALA A 26 0.31 3.19 -5.93
CA ALA A 26 -0.37 3.15 -7.23
C ALA A 26 -1.25 1.90 -7.37
N PHE A 27 -0.77 0.74 -6.90
CA PHE A 27 -1.54 -0.49 -6.89
C PHE A 27 -2.77 -0.41 -5.98
N ALA A 28 -2.62 0.13 -4.78
CA ALA A 28 -3.74 0.33 -3.85
C ALA A 28 -4.81 1.27 -4.42
N GLN A 29 -4.41 2.35 -5.10
CA GLN A 29 -5.33 3.32 -5.68
C GLN A 29 -6.06 2.80 -6.94
N ALA A 30 -5.60 1.71 -7.55
CA ALA A 30 -6.19 1.17 -8.78
C ALA A 30 -7.65 0.68 -8.60
N ASN A 31 -8.06 0.32 -7.38
CA ASN A 31 -9.43 -0.10 -7.09
C ASN A 31 -9.81 0.13 -5.62
N ARG A 32 -11.08 0.44 -5.35
CA ARG A 32 -11.59 0.63 -3.98
C ARG A 32 -11.34 -0.56 -3.05
N ARG A 33 -11.44 -1.80 -3.53
CA ARG A 33 -11.13 -3.00 -2.73
C ARG A 33 -9.65 -3.06 -2.38
N LEU A 34 -8.79 -2.79 -3.36
CA LEU A 34 -7.33 -2.76 -3.13
C LEU A 34 -6.97 -1.66 -2.16
N TYR A 35 -7.59 -0.48 -2.29
CA TYR A 35 -7.40 0.62 -1.36
C TYR A 35 -7.77 0.20 0.08
N CYS A 36 -8.97 -0.35 0.29
CA CYS A 36 -9.39 -0.80 1.61
C CYS A 36 -8.45 -1.87 2.21
N LEU A 37 -7.90 -2.76 1.38
CA LEU A 37 -7.01 -3.84 1.82
C LEU A 37 -5.58 -3.36 2.11
N LEU A 38 -5.03 -2.52 1.23
CA LEU A 38 -3.60 -2.21 1.19
C LEU A 38 -3.25 -0.87 1.85
N ASN A 39 -4.22 0.00 2.14
CA ASN A 39 -3.93 1.30 2.74
C ASN A 39 -3.23 1.16 4.11
N THR A 40 -3.71 0.24 4.96
CA THR A 40 -3.03 -0.07 6.24
C THR A 40 -1.64 -0.68 6.02
N TYR A 41 -1.47 -1.48 4.97
CA TYR A 41 -0.18 -2.08 4.64
C TYR A 41 0.84 -1.02 4.22
N ILE A 42 0.44 -0.03 3.42
CA ILE A 42 1.31 1.08 3.00
C ILE A 42 1.86 1.84 4.22
N TYR A 43 1.01 2.16 5.21
CA TYR A 43 1.47 2.84 6.41
C TYR A 43 2.43 1.99 7.24
N ARG A 44 2.17 0.69 7.39
CA ARG A 44 3.08 -0.23 8.10
C ARG A 44 4.42 -0.34 7.38
N TYR A 45 4.39 -0.44 6.05
CA TYR A 45 5.59 -0.45 5.22
C TYR A 45 6.38 0.85 5.37
N ASN A 46 5.72 2.02 5.33
CA ASN A 46 6.36 3.31 5.50
C ASN A 46 7.04 3.46 6.88
N ILE A 47 6.41 2.97 7.95
CA ILE A 47 7.01 2.97 9.29
C ILE A 47 8.27 2.08 9.31
N GLN A 48 8.23 0.91 8.69
CA GLN A 48 9.32 -0.06 8.74
C GLN A 48 10.48 0.26 7.79
N GLN A 49 10.20 0.78 6.59
CA GLN A 49 11.17 0.92 5.50
C GLN A 49 11.51 2.38 5.19
N SER A 50 10.60 3.31 5.46
CA SER A 50 10.72 4.72 5.08
C SER A 50 10.81 5.65 6.30
N GLY A 51 11.02 5.09 7.50
CA GLY A 51 11.21 5.86 8.73
C GLY A 51 10.01 6.74 9.11
N SER A 52 8.79 6.29 8.81
CA SER A 52 7.56 7.05 9.07
C SER A 52 7.49 8.39 8.32
N SER A 53 8.16 8.52 7.17
CA SER A 53 8.17 9.73 6.36
C SER A 53 6.78 10.17 5.89
N ALA A 54 5.84 9.24 5.71
CA ALA A 54 4.46 9.57 5.35
C ALA A 54 3.74 10.32 6.48
N LEU A 55 4.05 9.98 7.74
CA LEU A 55 3.50 10.69 8.91
C LEU A 55 4.08 12.10 9.00
N LEU A 56 5.38 12.26 8.76
CA LEU A 56 6.02 13.59 8.73
C LEU A 56 5.41 14.45 7.60
N TRP A 57 5.26 13.89 6.41
CA TRP A 57 4.63 14.59 5.29
C TRP A 57 3.20 15.03 5.64
N ALA A 58 2.40 14.14 6.24
CA ALA A 58 1.05 14.46 6.69
C ALA A 58 1.02 15.51 7.80
N ALA A 59 1.99 15.55 8.70
CA ALA A 59 2.09 16.60 9.71
C ALA A 59 2.49 17.97 9.12
N GLN A 60 3.28 17.96 8.04
CA GLN A 60 3.74 19.18 7.36
C GLN A 60 2.71 19.77 6.38
N HIS A 61 1.89 18.92 5.75
CA HIS A 61 1.00 19.30 4.64
C HIS A 61 -0.48 18.98 4.89
N GLY A 62 -0.80 18.40 6.05
CA GLY A 62 -2.16 18.01 6.44
C GLY A 62 -3.05 19.18 6.80
#